data_AF-E9GZ24-F1
#
_entry.id   AF-E9GZ24-F1
#
_cell.length_a   1.000
_cell.length_b   1.000
_cell.length_c   1.000
_cell.angle_alpha   90.00
_cell.angle_beta   90.00
_cell.angle_gamma   90.00
#
_symmetry.space_group_name_H-M   'P 1'
#
loop_
_entity.id
_entity.type
_entity.pdbx_description
1 polymer ?
#
loop_
_entity_poly.entity_id
_entity_poly.type
_entity_poly.pdbx_seq_one_letter_code
_entity_poly.pdbx_strand_id
1 'polypeptide(L)'
;MAREIKVKCYLSTRSNEGIEIRRFVYKDVKDPSLKQLKDRARNLYHQLRGEHFELMYIDEEDNDKVAVSSDPELTLAWTETKYSGGQFRLCIHIS
;
A
#
# COMPACT_ATOMS: atom_id res chain seq x y z
N MET A 1 22.21 7.25 0.67
CA MET A 1 21.06 8.11 1.03
C MET A 1 19.89 7.20 1.33
N ALA A 2 19.41 7.20 2.58
CA ALA A 2 18.22 6.45 2.97
C ALA A 2 17.03 6.94 2.14
N ARG A 3 16.29 5.99 1.55
CA ARG A 3 15.13 6.28 0.70
C ARG A 3 13.88 6.30 1.58
N GLU A 4 13.10 7.37 1.53
CA GLU A 4 11.83 7.50 2.23
C GLU A 4 10.67 7.52 1.22
N ILE A 5 9.67 6.66 1.41
CA ILE A 5 8.45 6.62 0.60
C ILE A 5 7.27 7.01 1.50
N LYS A 6 6.50 8.01 1.08
CA LYS A 6 5.26 8.42 1.76
C LYS A 6 4.12 7.56 1.24
N VAL A 7 3.52 6.76 2.11
CA VAL A 7 2.40 5.88 1.76
C VAL A 7 1.11 6.46 2.32
N LYS A 8 0.11 6.67 1.45
CA LYS A 8 -1.27 6.96 1.81
C LYS A 8 -2.08 5.70 1.61
N CYS A 9 -2.50 5.11 2.72
CA CYS A 9 -3.21 3.84 2.73
C CYS A 9 -4.70 4.07 2.95
N TYR A 10 -5.53 3.39 2.17
CA TYR A 10 -6.98 3.40 2.22
C TYR A 10 -7.46 2.00 2.57
N LEU A 11 -8.19 1.85 3.67
CA LEU A 11 -8.86 0.59 3.99
C LEU A 11 -10.29 0.66 3.47
N SER A 12 -10.67 -0.24 2.57
CA SER A 12 -12.05 -0.49 2.18
C SER A 12 -12.53 -1.80 2.76
N THR A 13 -13.58 -1.76 3.57
CA THR A 13 -14.32 -2.94 4.03
C THR A 13 -15.37 -3.33 2.97
N ARG A 14 -15.91 -4.55 3.03
CA ARG A 14 -16.92 -5.08 2.08
C ARG A 14 -18.12 -4.15 1.82
N SER A 15 -18.45 -3.24 2.74
CA SER A 15 -19.59 -2.31 2.57
C SER A 15 -19.22 -0.97 1.93
N ASN A 16 -17.93 -0.67 1.69
CA ASN A 16 -17.46 0.66 1.24
C ASN A 16 -17.90 1.84 2.15
N GLU A 17 -18.52 1.57 3.30
CA GLU A 17 -19.16 2.54 4.20
C GLU A 17 -18.18 3.28 5.13
N GLY A 18 -16.89 2.95 5.08
CA GLY A 18 -15.86 3.65 5.85
C GLY A 18 -14.49 3.46 5.23
N ILE A 19 -14.00 4.48 4.54
CA ILE A 19 -12.61 4.52 4.10
C ILE A 19 -11.77 5.02 5.28
N GLU A 20 -11.19 4.11 6.07
CA GLU A 20 -10.18 4.52 7.04
C GLU A 20 -8.89 4.84 6.29
N ILE A 21 -8.42 6.09 6.42
CA ILE A 21 -7.20 6.55 5.74
C ILE A 21 -6.09 6.71 6.77
N ARG A 22 -4.98 6.00 6.58
CA ARG A 22 -3.75 6.22 7.35
C ARG A 22 -2.59 6.56 6.45
N ARG A 23 -1.68 7.39 6.97
CA ARG A 23 -0.44 7.77 6.29
C ARG A 23 0.75 7.28 7.11
N PHE A 24 1.74 6.73 6.45
CA PHE A 24 3.00 6.37 7.08
C PHE A 24 4.17 6.58 6.13
N VAL A 25 5.36 6.69 6.71
CA VAL A 25 6.61 6.76 5.95
C VAL A 25 7.29 5.40 6.03
N TYR A 26 7.66 4.87 4.87
CA TYR A 26 8.43 3.66 4.75
C TYR A 26 9.89 4.06 4.48
N LYS A 27 10.77 3.83 5.46
CA LYS A 27 12.18 4.28 5.45
C LYS A 27 13.13 3.17 5.02
N ASP A 28 14.26 3.55 4.43
CA ASP A 28 15.36 2.66 4.03
C ASP A 28 14.99 1.56 3.03
N VAL A 29 14.26 1.96 1.99
CA VAL A 29 13.85 1.04 0.94
C VAL A 29 14.95 0.82 -0.08
N LYS A 30 15.82 -0.16 0.16
CA LYS A 30 16.54 -0.79 -0.95
C LYS A 30 15.63 -1.77 -1.69
N ASP A 31 14.91 -2.59 -0.94
CA ASP A 31 14.04 -3.64 -1.47
C ASP A 31 12.69 -3.64 -0.71
N PRO A 32 11.57 -3.30 -1.37
CA PRO A 32 10.23 -3.48 -0.82
C PRO A 32 9.99 -4.94 -0.45
N SER A 33 9.34 -5.17 0.69
CA SER A 33 8.81 -6.49 1.01
C SER A 33 7.30 -6.40 1.22
N LEU A 34 6.56 -7.16 0.42
CA LEU A 34 5.11 -7.30 0.54
C LEU A 34 4.73 -7.82 1.93
N LYS A 35 5.53 -8.74 2.48
CA LYS A 35 5.35 -9.24 3.85
C LYS A 35 5.44 -8.12 4.87
N GLN A 36 6.50 -7.31 4.82
CA GLN A 36 6.66 -6.16 5.74
C GLN A 36 5.53 -5.14 5.57
N LEU A 37 5.07 -4.90 4.34
CA LEU A 37 3.95 -4.01 4.06
C LEU A 37 2.63 -4.54 4.64
N LYS A 38 2.36 -5.85 4.50
CA LYS A 38 1.20 -6.52 5.10
C LYS A 38 1.26 -6.48 6.63
N ASP A 39 2.40 -6.74 7.24
CA ASP A 39 2.58 -6.65 8.69
C ASP A 39 2.40 -5.20 9.18
N ARG A 40 2.88 -4.21 8.43
CA ARG A 40 2.66 -2.79 8.75
C ARG A 40 1.19 -2.42 8.65
N ALA A 41 0.48 -2.88 7.61
CA ALA A 41 -0.96 -2.68 7.46
C ALA A 41 -1.75 -3.28 8.63
N ARG A 42 -1.44 -4.51 9.05
CA ARG A 42 -2.06 -5.15 10.23
C ARG A 42 -1.82 -4.41 11.54
N ASN A 43 -0.67 -3.75 11.66
CA ASN A 43 -0.36 -2.91 12.80
C ASN A 43 -1.11 -1.56 12.77
N LEU A 44 -1.41 -1.05 11.57
CA LEU A 44 -2.13 0.22 11.39
C LEU A 44 -3.63 0.07 11.53
N TYR A 45 -4.19 -1.04 11.05
CA TYR A 45 -5.62 -1.31 11.07
C TYR A 45 -5.90 -2.56 11.91
N HIS A 46 -6.42 -2.35 13.11
CA HIS A 46 -6.78 -3.45 14.00
C HIS A 46 -7.80 -4.42 13.38
N GLN A 47 -8.63 -3.92 12.45
CA GLN A 47 -9.64 -4.68 11.70
C GLN A 47 -9.03 -5.76 10.80
N LEU A 48 -7.75 -5.64 10.42
CA LEU A 48 -7.05 -6.62 9.58
C LEU A 48 -6.44 -7.79 10.38
N ARG A 49 -6.61 -7.81 11.71
CA ARG A 49 -6.06 -8.87 12.56
C ARG A 49 -6.92 -10.13 12.44
N GLY A 50 -6.35 -11.17 11.82
CA GLY A 50 -7.05 -12.44 11.60
C GLY A 50 -7.81 -12.51 10.28
N GLU A 51 -7.96 -11.38 9.59
CA GLU A 51 -8.61 -11.31 8.29
C GLU A 51 -7.62 -11.54 7.14
N HIS A 52 -8.13 -12.14 6.07
CA HIS A 52 -7.47 -12.16 4.78
C HIS A 52 -7.76 -10.85 4.04
N PHE A 53 -6.71 -10.23 3.50
CA PHE A 53 -6.84 -9.00 2.75
C PHE A 53 -5.86 -8.96 1.59
N GLU A 54 -6.24 -8.20 0.58
CA GLU A 54 -5.46 -7.94 -0.61
C GLU A 54 -4.88 -6.52 -0.56
N LEU A 55 -3.67 -6.39 -1.08
CA LEU A 55 -3.00 -5.11 -1.26
C LEU A 55 -3.11 -4.73 -2.72
N MET A 56 -3.63 -3.54 -2.97
CA MET A 56 -3.67 -2.92 -4.29
C MET A 56 -2.99 -1.56 -4.21
N TYR A 57 -2.44 -1.07 -5.29
CA TYR A 57 -2.06 0.34 -5.41
C TYR A 57 -2.93 1.03 -6.44
N ILE A 58 -3.02 2.35 -6.33
CA ILE A 58 -3.65 3.17 -7.36
C ILE A 58 -2.54 3.59 -8.31
N ASP A 59 -2.63 3.16 -9.56
CA ASP A 59 -1.76 3.60 -10.63
C ASP A 59 -1.95 5.11 -10.85
N GLU A 60 -0.86 5.86 -11.00
CA GLU A 60 -0.95 7.30 -11.19
C GLU A 60 -1.34 7.69 -12.62
N GLU A 61 -1.10 6.81 -13.61
CA GLU A 61 -1.44 7.06 -15.01
C GLU A 61 -2.96 7.01 -15.22
N ASP A 62 -3.58 5.90 -14.83
CA ASP A 62 -5.00 5.64 -15.12
C ASP A 62 -5.93 5.70 -13.89
N ASN A 63 -5.39 5.92 -12.68
CA ASN A 63 -6.13 5.81 -11.40
C ASN A 63 -6.76 4.42 -11.15
N ASP A 64 -6.28 3.40 -11.85
CA ASP A 64 -6.73 2.03 -11.70
C ASP A 64 -6.17 1.37 -10.43
N LYS A 65 -6.98 0.47 -9.84
CA LYS A 65 -6.56 -0.33 -8.68
C LYS A 65 -5.88 -1.60 -9.17
N VAL A 66 -4.56 -1.64 -9.03
CA VAL A 66 -3.73 -2.78 -9.45
C VAL A 66 -3.37 -3.61 -8.22
N ALA A 67 -3.71 -4.89 -8.24
CA ALA A 67 -3.36 -5.82 -7.16
C ALA A 67 -1.86 -6.13 -7.16
N VAL A 68 -1.27 -6.17 -5.97
CA VAL A 68 0.15 -6.52 -5.78
C VAL A 68 0.24 -7.84 -5.03
N SER A 69 0.79 -8.83 -5.70
CA SER A 69 0.90 -10.19 -5.18
C SER A 69 2.35 -10.59 -4.87
N SER A 70 3.32 -9.85 -5.40
CA SER A 70 4.75 -10.17 -5.31
C SER A 70 5.66 -8.97 -5.02
N ASP A 71 6.85 -9.24 -4.47
CA ASP A 71 7.87 -8.21 -4.18
C ASP A 71 8.36 -7.46 -5.45
N PRO A 72 8.56 -8.11 -6.62
CA PRO A 72 8.91 -7.42 -7.86
C PRO A 72 7.83 -6.43 -8.33
N GLU A 73 6.55 -6.81 -8.26
CA GLU A 73 5.41 -5.92 -8.58
C GLU A 73 5.40 -4.69 -7.65
N LEU A 74 5.65 -4.90 -6.35
CA LEU A 74 5.75 -3.80 -5.38
C LEU A 74 6.92 -2.86 -5.70
N THR A 75 8.03 -3.41 -6.18
CA THR A 75 9.22 -2.64 -6.59
C THR A 75 8.94 -1.77 -7.80
N LEU A 76 8.22 -2.31 -8.79
CA LEU A 76 7.75 -1.56 -9.96
C LEU A 76 6.83 -0.42 -9.53
N ALA A 77 5.79 -0.72 -8.75
CA ALA A 77 4.80 0.28 -8.31
C ALA A 77 5.43 1.44 -7.51
N TRP A 78 6.42 1.16 -6.65
CA TRP A 78 7.16 2.20 -5.93
C TRP A 78 8.11 3.01 -6.80
N THR A 79 8.67 2.39 -7.85
CA THR A 79 9.54 3.07 -8.80
C THR A 79 8.74 4.07 -9.63
N GLU A 80 7.54 3.70 -10.07
CA GLU A 80 6.62 4.56 -10.84
C GLU A 80 6.18 5.79 -10.05
N THR A 81 5.67 5.61 -8.83
CA THR A 81 5.22 6.72 -7.96
C THR A 81 6.32 7.75 -7.67
N LYS A 82 7.58 7.30 -7.64
CA LYS A 82 8.72 8.18 -7.39
C LYS A 82 8.96 9.16 -8.54
N TYR A 83 8.73 8.76 -9.79
CA TYR A 83 8.91 9.64 -10.95
C TYR A 83 7.94 10.83 -10.91
N SER A 84 6.76 10.63 -10.34
CA SER A 84 5.76 11.68 -10.21
C SER A 84 5.94 12.59 -8.99
N GLY A 85 6.94 12.34 -8.13
CA GLY A 85 7.09 13.05 -6.85
C GLY A 85 5.90 12.85 -5.90
N GLY A 86 5.11 11.80 -6.14
CA GLY A 86 3.80 11.55 -5.52
C GLY A 86 3.86 10.84 -4.16
N GLN A 87 2.68 10.62 -3.58
CA GLN A 87 2.50 9.73 -2.45
C GLN A 87 2.02 8.38 -2.97
N PHE A 88 2.64 7.29 -2.52
CA PHE A 88 2.22 5.94 -2.90
C PHE A 88 0.82 5.66 -2.32
N ARG A 89 -0.16 5.47 -3.19
CA ARG A 89 -1.56 5.25 -2.80
C ARG A 89 -1.82 3.76 -2.71
N LEU A 90 -1.89 3.24 -1.49
CA LEU A 90 -2.16 1.83 -1.23
C LEU A 90 -3.62 1.63 -0.83
N CYS A 91 -4.35 0.76 -1.51
CA CYS A 91 -5.67 0.30 -1.12
C CYS A 91 -5.58 -1.09 -0.48
N ILE A 92 -6.29 -1.27 0.62
CA ILE A 92 -6.46 -2.55 1.29
C ILE A 92 -7.91 -2.95 1.14
N HIS A 93 -8.13 -4.15 0.59
CA HIS A 93 -9.45 -4.73 0.48
C HIS A 93 -9.53 -5.97 1.36
N ILE A 94 -10.48 -5.97 2.28
CA ILE A 94 -10.79 -7.14 3.11
C ILE A 94 -11.70 -8.03 2.28
N SER A 95 -11.20 -9.22 1.92
CA SER A 95 -11.90 -10.18 1.07
C SER A 95 -13.03 -10.85 1.80
#